data_AF-F9FG23-F1
#
_entry.id   AF-F9FG23-F1
#
_cell.length_a   1.000
_cell.length_b   1.000
_cell.length_c   1.000
_cell.angle_alpha   90.00
_cell.angle_beta   90.00
_cell.angle_gamma   90.00
#
_symmetry.space_group_name_H-M   'P 1'
#
loop_
_entity.id
_entity.type
_entity.pdbx_description
1 polymer ?
#
loop_
_entity_poly.entity_id
_entity_poly.type
_entity_poly.pdbx_seq_one_letter_code
_entity_poly.pdbx_strand_id
1 'polypeptide(L)'
;MRPSTRLGSLMLRRGFASSARRLDNYGFIGLGQMGYQMAKNLQSKLKPSDKVSIFDINPESMKGLETEMKAASTGAQVELAASAFDASKDADTIITVLPEPQHVKGVYESVITSSLPKKDRVFIDCSTIDPSTSRQVAKT
;
A
#
# COMPACT_ATOMS: atom_id res chain seq x y z
N MET A 1 27.15 44.70 -12.87
CA MET A 1 26.97 43.29 -12.45
C MET A 1 25.50 42.93 -12.59
N ARG A 2 25.12 42.04 -13.52
CA ARG A 2 23.74 41.55 -13.66
C ARG A 2 23.57 40.27 -12.83
N PRO A 3 22.52 40.13 -12.01
CA PRO A 3 22.29 38.89 -11.27
C PRO A 3 21.82 37.79 -12.22
N SER A 4 22.51 36.65 -12.17
CA SER A 4 22.16 35.42 -12.88
C SER A 4 21.06 34.69 -12.11
N THR A 5 19.82 34.78 -12.60
CA THR A 5 18.69 34.01 -12.07
C THR A 5 18.84 32.56 -12.55
N ARG A 6 19.22 31.65 -11.66
CA ARG A 6 19.22 30.21 -11.95
C ARG A 6 17.79 29.77 -12.27
N LEU A 7 17.55 29.31 -13.50
CA LEU A 7 16.32 28.59 -13.83
C LEU A 7 16.25 27.35 -12.94
N GLY A 8 15.26 27.32 -12.04
CA GLY A 8 14.93 26.14 -11.27
C GLY A 8 14.63 24.97 -12.22
N SER A 9 15.18 23.81 -11.88
CA SER A 9 14.90 22.53 -12.53
C SER A 9 13.40 22.39 -12.82
N LEU A 10 13.02 22.47 -14.09
CA LEU A 10 11.67 22.18 -14.53
C LEU A 10 11.45 20.69 -14.30
N MET A 11 10.82 20.34 -13.17
CA MET A 11 10.29 18.99 -12.98
C MET A 11 9.44 18.64 -14.19
N LEU A 12 9.84 17.62 -14.95
CA LEU A 12 9.01 17.01 -15.98
C LEU A 12 7.67 16.60 -15.37
N ARG A 13 6.64 17.43 -15.55
CA ARG A 13 5.25 17.09 -15.27
C ARG A 13 4.83 16.02 -16.28
N ARG A 14 4.34 14.88 -15.78
CA ARG A 14 3.76 13.80 -16.60
C ARG A 14 2.50 14.33 -17.29
N GLY A 15 2.63 14.72 -18.57
CA GLY A 15 1.61 15.49 -19.31
C GLY A 15 0.38 14.73 -19.81
N PHE A 16 0.20 13.46 -19.46
CA PHE A 16 -0.94 12.64 -19.94
C PHE A 16 -1.91 12.20 -18.84
N ALA A 17 -1.74 12.64 -17.59
CA ALA A 17 -2.65 12.32 -16.49
C ALA A 17 -3.37 13.59 -16.03
N SER A 18 -4.70 13.63 -16.20
CA SER A 18 -5.58 14.71 -15.70
C SER A 18 -6.07 14.47 -14.27
N SER A 19 -5.61 13.42 -13.58
CA SER A 19 -6.21 12.95 -12.34
C SER A 19 -5.88 13.81 -11.11
N ALA A 20 -6.90 14.05 -10.29
CA ALA A 20 -6.77 14.64 -8.96
C ALA A 20 -6.50 13.58 -7.87
N ARG A 21 -5.84 14.07 -6.80
CA ARG A 21 -5.30 13.46 -5.57
C ARG A 21 -4.26 12.35 -5.75
N ARG A 22 -3.10 12.58 -5.15
CA ARG A 22 -2.14 11.53 -4.82
C ARG A 22 -2.84 10.57 -3.86
N LEU A 23 -2.69 9.27 -4.11
CA LEU A 23 -3.03 8.26 -3.13
C LEU A 23 -1.98 8.42 -2.04
N ASP A 24 -2.37 9.02 -0.92
CA ASP A 24 -1.44 9.37 0.15
C ASP A 24 -1.38 8.22 1.18
N ASN A 25 -2.41 7.37 1.23
CA ASN A 25 -2.50 6.27 2.20
C ASN A 25 -2.56 4.90 1.51
N TYR A 26 -1.67 4.01 1.91
CA TYR A 26 -1.56 2.65 1.39
C TYR A 26 -1.75 1.63 2.52
N GLY A 27 -2.48 0.55 2.23
CA GLY A 27 -2.57 -0.63 3.07
C GLY A 27 -1.81 -1.78 2.40
N PHE A 28 -0.94 -2.46 3.14
CA PHE A 28 -0.18 -3.60 2.63
C PHE A 28 -0.41 -4.82 3.52
N ILE A 29 -1.05 -5.85 2.97
CA ILE A 29 -1.46 -7.05 3.70
C ILE A 29 -0.71 -8.27 3.13
N GLY A 30 0.04 -8.94 3.99
CA GLY A 30 0.86 -10.10 3.63
C GLY A 30 2.32 -9.71 3.41
N LEU A 31 3.17 -10.04 4.37
CA LEU A 31 4.60 -9.75 4.43
C LEU A 31 5.44 -11.03 4.35
N GLY A 32 5.04 -11.95 3.46
CA GLY A 32 5.87 -13.09 3.07
C GLY A 32 7.09 -12.65 2.25
N GLN A 33 7.84 -13.62 1.71
CA GLN A 33 9.10 -13.36 0.99
C GLN A 33 8.97 -12.29 -0.12
N MET A 34 7.90 -12.34 -0.90
CA MET A 34 7.64 -11.32 -1.94
C MET A 34 7.05 -10.04 -1.35
N GLY A 35 6.01 -10.16 -0.52
CA GLY A 35 5.29 -9.03 0.05
C GLY A 35 6.17 -8.08 0.86
N TYR A 36 7.10 -8.62 1.64
CA TYR A 36 8.05 -7.86 2.45
C TYR A 36 8.88 -6.88 1.60
N GLN A 37 9.50 -7.39 0.53
CA GLN A 37 10.33 -6.57 -0.35
C GLN A 37 9.50 -5.59 -1.19
N MET A 38 8.28 -5.99 -1.59
CA MET A 38 7.35 -5.10 -2.29
C MET A 38 6.92 -3.93 -1.40
N ALA A 39 6.56 -4.18 -0.14
CA ALA A 39 6.19 -3.15 0.82
C ALA A 39 7.35 -2.18 1.07
N LYS A 40 8.57 -2.70 1.29
CA LYS A 40 9.78 -1.89 1.46
C LYS A 40 10.06 -0.99 0.24
N ASN A 41 9.94 -1.55 -0.96
CA ASN A 41 10.16 -0.81 -2.20
C ASN A 41 9.07 0.24 -2.45
N LEU A 42 7.82 -0.05 -2.09
CA LEU A 42 6.73 0.92 -2.14
C LEU A 42 7.04 2.09 -1.21
N GLN A 43 7.28 1.81 0.07
CA GLN A 43 7.53 2.83 1.10
C GLN A 43 8.68 3.76 0.71
N SER A 44 9.82 3.23 0.26
CA SER A 44 11.01 4.04 -0.09
C SER A 44 10.82 4.98 -1.29
N LYS A 45 9.84 4.70 -2.17
CA LYS A 45 9.52 5.52 -3.35
C LYS A 45 8.42 6.54 -3.11
N LEU A 46 7.72 6.44 -1.98
CA LEU A 46 6.69 7.37 -1.57
C LEU A 46 7.29 8.59 -0.86
N LYS A 47 6.50 9.65 -0.73
CA LYS A 47 6.92 10.86 -0.01
C LYS A 47 6.80 10.66 1.50
N PRO A 48 7.54 11.43 2.30
CA PRO A 48 7.37 11.47 3.76
C PRO A 48 5.99 11.90 4.27
N SER A 49 5.17 12.52 3.40
CA SER A 49 3.77 12.86 3.68
C SER A 49 2.82 11.68 3.52
N ASP A 50 3.24 10.64 2.79
CA ASP A 50 2.43 9.48 2.48
C ASP A 50 2.56 8.46 3.62
N LYS A 51 1.63 7.52 3.72
CA LYS A 51 1.54 6.55 4.80
C LYS A 51 1.34 5.13 4.25
N VAL A 52 2.02 4.16 4.84
CA VAL A 52 1.85 2.73 4.59
C VAL A 52 1.47 2.04 5.90
N SER A 53 0.23 1.56 5.98
CA SER A 53 -0.25 0.70 7.08
C SER A 53 -0.01 -0.76 6.69
N ILE A 54 0.83 -1.46 7.45
CA ILE A 54 1.21 -2.84 7.16
C ILE A 54 0.53 -3.83 8.11
N PHE A 55 0.12 -4.98 7.58
CA PHE A 55 -0.43 -6.09 8.35
C PHE A 55 0.10 -7.43 7.84
N ASP A 56 0.47 -8.30 8.78
CA ASP A 56 0.71 -9.73 8.56
C ASP A 56 0.29 -10.50 9.80
N ILE A 57 -0.03 -11.80 9.66
CA ILE A 57 -0.34 -12.66 10.79
C ILE A 57 0.88 -12.86 11.69
N ASN A 58 2.09 -12.81 11.10
CA ASN A 58 3.35 -12.93 11.81
C ASN A 58 3.79 -11.55 12.33
N PRO A 59 3.73 -11.31 13.65
CA PRO A 59 4.14 -10.03 14.23
C PRO A 59 5.64 -9.76 14.09
N GLU A 60 6.47 -10.79 13.92
CA GLU A 60 7.92 -10.61 13.74
C GLU A 60 8.23 -9.98 12.38
N SER A 61 7.57 -10.44 11.31
CA SER A 61 7.68 -9.84 9.97
C SER A 61 7.30 -8.37 9.97
N MET A 62 6.20 -8.02 10.66
CA MET A 62 5.76 -6.63 10.80
C MET A 62 6.79 -5.75 11.51
N LYS A 63 7.28 -6.19 12.67
CA LYS A 63 8.27 -5.44 13.46
C LYS A 63 9.61 -5.29 12.74
N GLY A 64 10.07 -6.35 12.07
CA GLY A 64 11.29 -6.32 11.27
C GLY A 64 11.18 -5.29 10.15
N LEU A 65 10.07 -5.33 9.39
CA LEU A 65 9.86 -4.41 8.28
C LEU A 65 9.73 -2.96 8.75
N GLU A 66 8.98 -2.73 9.84
CA GLU A 66 8.86 -1.41 10.45
C GLU A 66 10.23 -0.84 10.85
N THR A 67 11.07 -1.66 11.48
CA THR A 67 12.42 -1.26 11.89
C THR A 67 13.26 -0.84 10.68
N GLU A 68 13.24 -1.65 9.61
CA GLU A 68 13.95 -1.34 8.37
C GLU A 68 13.42 -0.08 7.68
N MET A 69 12.10 0.09 7.60
CA MET A 69 11.48 1.25 6.95
C MET A 69 11.71 2.54 7.74
N LYS A 70 11.69 2.49 9.08
CA LYS A 70 12.01 3.64 9.94
C LYS A 70 13.48 4.03 9.88
N ALA A 71 14.38 3.07 9.62
CA ALA A 71 15.79 3.34 9.43
C ALA A 71 16.11 3.98 8.06
N ALA A 72 15.19 3.90 7.08
CA ALA A 72 15.38 4.53 5.78
C ALA A 72 15.33 6.06 5.90
N SER A 73 16.30 6.75 5.28
CA SER A 73 16.37 8.22 5.32
C SER A 73 15.27 8.93 4.51
N THR A 74 14.55 8.18 3.67
CA THR A 74 13.49 8.67 2.79
C THR A 74 12.38 7.64 2.71
N GLY A 75 11.15 8.09 2.44
CA GLY A 75 10.01 7.22 2.19
C GLY A 75 8.78 7.63 3.00
N ALA A 76 7.68 6.90 2.81
CA ALA A 76 6.44 7.09 3.55
C ALA A 76 6.55 6.75 5.04
N GLN A 77 5.65 7.32 5.84
CA GLN A 77 5.44 6.91 7.23
C GLN A 77 4.90 5.49 7.27
N VAL A 78 5.25 4.75 8.31
CA VAL A 78 4.83 3.36 8.50
C VAL A 78 4.09 3.20 9.82
N GLU A 79 3.01 2.43 9.77
CA GLU A 79 2.22 2.04 10.91
C GLU A 79 1.94 0.53 10.87
N LEU A 80 1.94 -0.10 12.03
CA LEU A 80 1.49 -1.48 12.20
C LEU A 80 -0.01 -1.50 12.45
N ALA A 81 -0.77 -2.15 11.57
CA ALA A 81 -2.19 -2.41 11.78
C ALA A 81 -2.39 -3.65 12.65
N ALA A 82 -3.46 -3.65 13.45
CA ALA A 82 -3.84 -4.81 14.26
C ALA A 82 -4.57 -5.90 13.46
N SER A 83 -5.13 -5.54 12.30
CA SER A 83 -5.86 -6.44 11.41
C SER A 83 -5.81 -5.97 9.95
N ALA A 84 -6.19 -6.85 9.02
CA ALA A 84 -6.36 -6.49 7.60
C ALA A 84 -7.41 -5.37 7.41
N PHE A 85 -8.46 -5.37 8.24
CA PHE A 85 -9.47 -4.32 8.27
C PHE A 85 -8.87 -2.97 8.69
N ASP A 86 -8.07 -2.94 9.75
CA ASP A 86 -7.43 -1.72 10.24
C ASP A 86 -6.46 -1.14 9.21
N ALA A 87 -5.69 -2.00 8.53
CA ALA A 87 -4.81 -1.58 7.43
C ALA A 87 -5.57 -0.95 6.25
N SER A 88 -6.85 -1.29 6.08
CA SER A 88 -7.69 -0.87 4.96
C SER A 88 -8.57 0.35 5.25
N LYS A 89 -8.75 0.69 6.53
CA LYS A 89 -9.68 1.73 6.99
C LYS A 89 -9.36 3.09 6.36
N ASP A 90 -8.10 3.51 6.47
CA ASP A 90 -7.63 4.82 5.99
C ASP A 90 -6.86 4.76 4.66
N ALA A 91 -6.54 3.55 4.17
CA ALA A 91 -5.86 3.33 2.89
C ALA A 91 -6.72 3.62 1.63
N ASP A 92 -6.22 4.47 0.74
CA ASP A 92 -6.81 4.72 -0.58
C ASP A 92 -6.48 3.59 -1.57
N THR A 93 -5.35 2.91 -1.36
CA THR A 93 -4.94 1.72 -2.12
C THR A 93 -4.55 0.61 -1.17
N ILE A 94 -5.15 -0.57 -1.35
CA ILE A 94 -4.91 -1.76 -0.56
C ILE A 94 -4.24 -2.79 -1.47
N ILE A 95 -3.10 -3.32 -1.03
CA ILE A 95 -2.32 -4.33 -1.75
C ILE A 95 -2.31 -5.61 -0.91
N THR A 96 -2.68 -6.73 -1.52
CA THR A 96 -2.65 -8.05 -0.88
C THR A 96 -1.62 -8.97 -1.56
N VAL A 97 -0.79 -9.65 -0.77
CA VAL A 97 0.17 -10.66 -1.24
C VAL A 97 0.09 -11.87 -0.33
N LEU A 98 -0.77 -12.83 -0.66
CA LEU A 98 -1.16 -13.93 0.21
C LEU A 98 -0.84 -15.30 -0.41
N PRO A 99 -0.59 -16.34 0.43
CA PRO A 99 -0.02 -17.59 -0.07
C PRO A 99 -1.02 -18.50 -0.80
N GLU A 100 -2.32 -18.44 -0.48
CA GLU A 100 -3.31 -19.34 -1.07
C GLU A 100 -4.68 -18.66 -1.29
N PRO A 101 -5.53 -19.20 -2.18
CA PRO A 101 -6.86 -18.65 -2.48
C PRO A 101 -7.75 -18.43 -1.26
N GLN A 102 -7.72 -19.33 -0.27
CA GLN A 102 -8.52 -19.21 0.96
C GLN A 102 -8.13 -17.99 1.81
N HIS A 103 -6.84 -17.65 1.85
CA HIS A 103 -6.35 -16.48 2.56
C HIS A 103 -6.80 -15.19 1.89
N VAL A 104 -6.78 -15.15 0.55
CA VAL A 104 -7.32 -14.01 -0.21
C VAL A 104 -8.80 -13.82 0.10
N LYS A 105 -9.61 -14.88 -0.04
CA LYS A 105 -11.05 -14.81 0.27
C LYS A 105 -11.30 -14.29 1.69
N GLY A 106 -10.65 -14.87 2.70
CA GLY A 106 -10.83 -14.46 4.09
C GLY A 106 -10.42 -13.00 4.35
N VAL A 107 -9.33 -12.52 3.75
CA VAL A 107 -8.92 -11.12 3.88
C VAL A 107 -9.97 -10.20 3.26
N TYR A 108 -10.41 -10.46 2.03
CA TYR A 108 -11.39 -9.61 1.35
C TYR A 108 -12.77 -9.65 2.04
N GLU A 109 -13.21 -10.79 2.57
CA GLU A 109 -14.42 -10.90 3.39
C GLU A 109 -14.30 -10.10 4.70
N SER A 110 -13.13 -10.09 5.34
CA SER A 110 -12.89 -9.31 6.57
C SER A 110 -12.81 -7.80 6.32
N VAL A 111 -12.37 -7.40 5.12
CA VAL A 111 -12.14 -5.99 4.76
C VAL A 111 -13.39 -5.38 4.15
N ILE A 112 -13.98 -6.00 3.13
CA ILE A 112 -15.14 -5.49 2.38
C ILE A 112 -16.42 -5.78 3.17
N THR A 113 -16.61 -5.00 4.24
CA THR A 113 -17.79 -5.06 5.10
C THR A 113 -18.48 -3.71 5.13
N SER A 114 -19.73 -3.68 5.61
CA SER A 114 -20.48 -2.42 5.80
C SER A 114 -19.82 -1.45 6.79
N SER A 115 -18.94 -1.96 7.66
CA SER A 115 -18.17 -1.18 8.64
C SER A 115 -16.99 -0.45 8.02
N LEU A 116 -16.54 -0.85 6.83
CA LEU A 116 -15.42 -0.20 6.16
C LEU A 116 -15.88 1.20 5.68
N PRO A 117 -15.17 2.30 6.04
CA PRO A 117 -15.59 3.65 5.66
C PRO A 117 -15.80 3.77 4.16
N LYS A 118 -16.92 4.39 3.75
CA LYS A 118 -17.24 4.62 2.34
C LYS A 118 -16.30 5.68 1.76
N LYS A 119 -15.41 5.23 0.88
CA LYS A 119 -14.49 6.08 0.12
C LYS A 119 -14.11 5.36 -1.17
N ASP A 120 -13.70 6.14 -2.16
CA ASP A 120 -13.12 5.59 -3.37
C ASP A 120 -11.76 4.98 -3.02
N ARG A 121 -11.64 3.67 -3.23
CA ARG A 121 -10.41 2.92 -2.94
C ARG A 121 -10.14 1.90 -4.02
N VAL A 122 -8.86 1.61 -4.22
CA VAL A 122 -8.40 0.59 -5.16
C VAL A 122 -7.88 -0.60 -4.39
N PHE A 123 -8.34 -1.80 -4.75
CA PHE A 123 -7.81 -3.05 -4.24
C PHE A 123 -6.95 -3.71 -5.33
N ILE A 124 -5.75 -4.14 -4.96
CA ILE A 124 -4.79 -4.78 -5.85
C ILE A 124 -4.40 -6.11 -5.21
N ASP A 125 -4.86 -7.21 -5.79
CA ASP A 125 -4.38 -8.53 -5.42
C ASP A 125 -3.17 -8.93 -6.27
N CYS A 126 -2.04 -9.18 -5.60
CA CYS A 126 -0.81 -9.66 -6.20
C CYS A 126 -0.52 -11.12 -5.77
N SER A 127 -1.52 -11.81 -5.24
CA SER A 127 -1.43 -13.23 -4.89
C SER A 127 -1.48 -14.10 -6.14
N THR A 128 -0.68 -15.17 -6.20
CA THR A 128 -0.72 -16.13 -7.31
C THR A 128 -1.86 -17.12 -7.09
N ILE A 129 -3.08 -16.71 -7.42
CA ILE A 129 -4.30 -17.50 -7.25
C ILE A 129 -4.97 -17.84 -8.58
N ASP A 130 -5.89 -18.79 -8.54
CA ASP A 130 -6.64 -19.19 -9.73
C ASP A 130 -7.61 -18.09 -10.20
N PRO A 131 -7.86 -17.94 -11.52
CA PRO A 131 -8.73 -16.90 -12.05
C PRO A 131 -10.18 -16.97 -11.56
N SER A 132 -10.66 -18.14 -11.11
CA SER A 132 -12.03 -18.28 -10.64
C SER A 132 -12.19 -17.64 -9.25
N THR A 133 -11.22 -17.85 -8.36
CA THR A 133 -11.17 -17.18 -7.06
C THR A 133 -11.05 -15.67 -7.22
N SER A 134 -10.18 -15.16 -8.11
CA SER A 134 -10.06 -13.71 -8.33
C SER A 134 -11.38 -13.08 -8.76
N ARG A 135 -12.13 -13.74 -9.66
CA ARG A 135 -13.45 -13.25 -10.09
C ARG A 135 -14.50 -13.32 -8.99
N GLN A 136 -14.41 -14.29 -8.09
CA GLN A 136 -15.32 -14.40 -6.95
C GLN A 136 -15.08 -13.25 -5.98
N VAL A 137 -13.82 -13.01 -5.61
CA VAL A 137 -13.42 -11.92 -4.70
C VAL A 137 -13.80 -10.55 -5.27
N ALA A 138 -13.64 -10.34 -6.58
CA ALA A 138 -14.02 -9.09 -7.23
C ALA A 138 -15.53 -8.79 -7.21
N LYS A 139 -16.38 -9.77 -6.85
CA LYS A 139 -17.84 -9.63 -6.74
C LYS A 139 -18.33 -9.49 -5.31
N THR A 140 -17.46 -9.62 -4.31
CA THR A 140 -17.75 -9.36 -2.90
C THR A 140 -18.04 -7.89 -2.69
#